data_AF-A0A350Y9S6-F1
#
_entry.id   AF-A0A350Y9S6-F1
#
_cell.length_a   1.000
_cell.length_b   1.000
_cell.length_c   1.000
_cell.angle_alpha   90.00
_cell.angle_beta   90.00
_cell.angle_gamma   90.00
#
_symmetry.space_group_name_H-M   'P 1'
#
loop_
_entity.id
_entity.type
_entity.pdbx_description
1 polymer ?
#
loop_
_entity_poly.entity_id
_entity_poly.type
_entity_poly.pdbx_seq_one_letter_code
_entity_poly.pdbx_strand_id
1 'polypeptide(L)'
;INGLIQVTGGNSNLFLMNPAGFVFGNSVALNVPGSFTATTANGIGFGGGWFSAMGGNDYQVLVGNPIGFGFTVAQPGGIVNEGNLAVGVGQNLSLVGGAVVNTGELKAPGGGVVVSAVPGENWVRLSVPGNVLSLEVQPLGGNQPNGWNLPITALPDLLTVGTSGVQGNPDGTVQVAGVQVPGDAGTAIVSGKVDVSGETGGTVGVFGD
;
A
#
# COMPACT_ATOMS: atom_id res chain seq x y z
N ILE A 1 -10.07 8.45 -2.75
CA ILE A 1 -10.70 7.62 -3.81
C ILE A 1 -12.04 7.13 -3.27
N ASN A 2 -13.12 7.61 -3.88
CA ASN A 2 -14.52 7.28 -3.53
C ASN A 2 -15.26 6.89 -4.81
N GLY A 3 -14.93 5.73 -5.38
CA GLY A 3 -15.48 5.27 -6.64
C GLY A 3 -14.82 3.99 -7.15
N LEU A 4 -14.99 3.71 -8.44
CA LEU A 4 -14.51 2.48 -9.08
C LEU A 4 -13.08 2.62 -9.61
N ILE A 5 -12.19 1.71 -9.19
CA ILE A 5 -10.92 1.44 -9.88
C ILE A 5 -11.12 0.21 -10.75
N GLN A 6 -10.98 0.35 -12.06
CA GLN A 6 -11.21 -0.74 -13.01
C GLN A 6 -10.03 -0.92 -13.97
N VAL A 7 -9.66 -2.17 -14.21
CA VAL A 7 -8.75 -2.57 -15.29
C VAL A 7 -9.57 -3.32 -16.34
N THR A 8 -9.39 -2.96 -17.62
CA THR A 8 -10.09 -3.59 -18.75
C THR A 8 -9.09 -4.05 -19.81
N GLY A 9 -9.48 -4.98 -20.67
CA GLY A 9 -8.69 -5.39 -21.83
C GLY A 9 -7.61 -6.46 -21.60
N GLY A 10 -7.49 -7.03 -20.40
CA GLY A 10 -6.54 -8.11 -20.11
C GLY A 10 -6.68 -8.69 -18.70
N ASN A 11 -5.87 -9.72 -18.38
CA ASN A 11 -5.77 -10.30 -17.04
C ASN A 11 -4.51 -9.79 -16.33
N SER A 12 -4.54 -8.52 -15.91
CA SER A 12 -3.37 -7.81 -15.38
C SER A 12 -3.50 -7.55 -13.88
N ASN A 13 -2.36 -7.61 -13.19
CA ASN A 13 -2.20 -7.05 -11.85
C ASN A 13 -2.17 -5.51 -11.93
N LEU A 14 -2.65 -4.83 -10.89
CA LEU A 14 -2.59 -3.38 -10.78
C LEU A 14 -1.69 -2.96 -9.62
N PHE A 15 -0.64 -2.21 -9.94
CA PHE A 15 0.20 -1.51 -8.97
C PHE A 15 -0.11 -0.02 -9.05
N LEU A 16 -0.60 0.56 -7.95
CA LEU A 16 -0.96 1.96 -7.83
C LEU A 16 0.00 2.64 -6.84
N MET A 17 0.84 3.53 -7.35
CA MET A 17 1.86 4.23 -6.57
C MET A 17 1.49 5.70 -6.38
N ASN A 18 1.50 6.16 -5.13
CA ASN A 18 1.35 7.57 -4.80
C ASN A 18 2.11 7.93 -3.51
N PRO A 19 3.29 8.56 -3.59
CA PRO A 19 4.08 8.92 -2.41
C PRO A 19 3.38 9.85 -1.43
N ALA A 20 2.42 10.65 -1.91
CA ALA A 20 1.64 11.56 -1.09
C ALA A 20 0.60 10.85 -0.20
N GLY A 21 0.31 9.57 -0.44
CA GLY A 21 -0.64 8.80 0.35
C GLY A 21 -1.97 8.48 -0.34
N PHE A 22 -2.77 7.66 0.31
CA PHE A 22 -4.10 7.25 -0.17
C PHE A 22 -5.15 7.37 0.94
N VAL A 23 -6.34 7.86 0.57
CA VAL A 23 -7.58 7.63 1.32
C VAL A 23 -8.52 6.85 0.41
N PHE A 24 -8.86 5.62 0.75
CA PHE A 24 -9.92 4.84 0.14
C PHE A 24 -11.15 4.96 1.04
N GLY A 25 -12.15 5.75 0.63
CA GLY A 25 -13.34 5.94 1.46
C GLY A 25 -14.42 4.89 1.18
N ASN A 26 -15.55 4.99 1.88
CA ASN A 26 -16.56 3.93 1.96
C ASN A 26 -17.16 3.49 0.61
N SER A 27 -17.11 4.35 -0.42
CA SER A 27 -17.65 4.05 -1.75
C SER A 27 -16.61 3.54 -2.75
N VAL A 28 -15.38 3.27 -2.31
CA VAL A 28 -14.38 2.62 -3.17
C VAL A 28 -14.84 1.22 -3.57
N ALA A 29 -14.61 0.86 -4.83
CA ALA A 29 -14.75 -0.49 -5.32
C ALA A 29 -13.60 -0.83 -6.26
N LEU A 30 -13.14 -2.08 -6.21
CA LEU A 30 -12.15 -2.61 -7.14
C LEU A 30 -12.84 -3.54 -8.16
N ASN A 31 -12.51 -3.34 -9.42
CA ASN A 31 -12.81 -4.27 -10.51
C ASN A 31 -11.52 -4.54 -11.28
N VAL A 32 -10.68 -5.37 -10.68
CA VAL A 32 -9.37 -5.75 -11.22
C VAL A 32 -9.35 -7.27 -11.45
N PRO A 33 -8.89 -7.74 -12.61
CA PRO A 33 -8.89 -9.16 -12.95
C PRO A 33 -7.77 -9.93 -12.23
N GLY A 34 -6.65 -9.26 -11.92
CA GLY A 34 -5.53 -9.81 -11.17
C GLY A 34 -5.42 -9.28 -9.73
N SER A 35 -4.19 -9.31 -9.20
CA SER A 35 -3.85 -8.80 -7.87
C SER A 35 -3.79 -7.28 -7.84
N PHE A 36 -4.08 -6.69 -6.67
CA PHE A 36 -4.04 -5.24 -6.44
C PHE A 36 -2.97 -4.89 -5.42
N THR A 37 -2.15 -3.89 -5.72
CA THR A 37 -1.21 -3.31 -4.76
C THR A 37 -1.30 -1.80 -4.78
N ALA A 38 -1.53 -1.19 -3.62
CA ALA A 38 -1.41 0.25 -3.43
C ALA A 38 -0.17 0.54 -2.57
N THR A 39 0.67 1.49 -3.01
CA THR A 39 1.89 1.85 -2.29
C THR A 39 2.20 3.34 -2.25
N THR A 40 2.75 3.81 -1.12
CA THR A 40 3.27 5.17 -0.95
C THR A 40 4.79 5.26 -1.07
N ALA A 41 5.42 4.20 -1.57
CA ALA A 41 6.79 4.25 -2.05
C ALA A 41 6.93 5.28 -3.19
N ASN A 42 8.11 5.88 -3.32
CA ASN A 42 8.45 6.74 -4.46
C ASN A 42 9.08 5.99 -5.64
N GLY A 43 9.26 4.67 -5.51
CA GLY A 43 9.53 3.82 -6.66
C GLY A 43 9.12 2.37 -6.51
N ILE A 44 8.90 1.72 -7.65
CA ILE A 44 8.71 0.27 -7.80
C ILE A 44 9.93 -0.28 -8.54
N GLY A 45 10.63 -1.22 -7.92
CA GLY A 45 11.85 -1.82 -8.46
C GLY A 45 11.52 -2.98 -9.40
N PHE A 46 12.28 -3.08 -10.49
CA PHE A 46 12.29 -4.18 -11.45
C PHE A 46 13.73 -4.67 -11.63
N GLY A 47 13.90 -5.82 -12.29
CA GLY A 47 15.25 -6.37 -12.55
C GLY A 47 16.17 -5.43 -13.34
N GLY A 48 15.60 -4.58 -14.21
CA GLY A 48 16.36 -3.65 -15.05
C GLY A 48 16.41 -2.19 -14.54
N GLY A 49 15.63 -1.81 -13.54
CA GLY A 49 15.58 -0.42 -13.07
C GLY A 49 14.40 -0.10 -12.17
N TRP A 50 14.13 1.20 -11.99
CA TRP A 50 13.07 1.71 -11.12
C TRP A 50 11.98 2.42 -11.91
N PHE A 51 10.73 2.07 -11.67
CA PHE A 51 9.61 2.94 -11.96
C PHE A 51 9.50 3.98 -10.84
N SER A 52 9.85 5.22 -11.15
CA SER A 52 9.87 6.35 -10.21
C SER A 52 8.59 7.18 -10.30
N ALA A 53 8.10 7.65 -9.16
CA ALA A 53 6.91 8.49 -9.09
C ALA A 53 7.09 9.88 -9.72
N MET A 54 8.34 10.34 -9.83
CA MET A 54 8.70 11.60 -10.48
C MET A 54 9.90 11.44 -11.40
N GLY A 55 10.08 12.42 -12.28
CA GLY A 55 11.15 12.44 -13.26
C GLY A 55 10.92 11.49 -14.45
N GLY A 56 11.99 11.25 -15.21
CA GLY A 56 11.96 10.35 -16.36
C GLY A 56 12.03 8.89 -15.94
N ASN A 57 11.28 8.04 -16.63
CA ASN A 57 11.35 6.58 -16.51
C ASN A 57 11.81 5.98 -17.83
N ASP A 58 12.75 5.05 -17.77
CA ASP A 58 13.06 4.18 -18.90
C ASP A 58 12.15 2.95 -18.86
N TYR A 59 11.03 3.02 -19.59
CA TYR A 59 10.05 1.93 -19.59
C TYR A 59 10.58 0.64 -20.24
N GLN A 60 11.66 0.69 -21.03
CA GLN A 60 12.20 -0.48 -21.72
C GLN A 60 12.88 -1.45 -20.75
N VAL A 61 13.32 -0.97 -19.58
CA VAL A 61 13.98 -1.78 -18.56
C VAL A 61 13.02 -2.26 -17.46
N LEU A 62 11.77 -1.83 -17.48
CA LEU A 62 10.72 -2.21 -16.52
C LEU A 62 10.00 -3.50 -16.96
N VAL A 63 10.78 -4.56 -17.17
CA VAL A 63 10.30 -5.85 -17.67
C VAL A 63 10.19 -6.87 -16.54
N GLY A 64 9.15 -7.70 -16.57
CA GLY A 64 8.90 -8.75 -15.59
C GLY A 64 8.09 -8.27 -14.39
N ASN A 65 8.21 -8.98 -13.27
CA ASN A 65 7.48 -8.66 -12.05
C ASN A 65 8.24 -7.63 -11.20
N PRO A 66 7.54 -6.75 -10.48
CA PRO A 66 8.15 -5.94 -9.44
C PRO A 66 8.91 -6.78 -8.41
N ILE A 67 10.08 -6.30 -8.00
CA ILE A 67 10.96 -6.94 -7.02
C ILE A 67 11.03 -6.18 -5.70
N GLY A 68 10.42 -4.99 -5.61
CA GLY A 68 10.41 -4.22 -4.38
C GLY A 68 9.87 -2.79 -4.49
N PHE A 69 9.86 -2.10 -3.36
CA PHE A 69 9.34 -0.74 -3.20
C PHE A 69 10.35 0.17 -2.50
N GLY A 70 10.73 1.27 -3.14
CA GLY A 70 11.67 2.24 -2.60
C GLY A 70 10.94 3.32 -1.79
N PHE A 71 11.21 3.37 -0.49
CA PHE A 71 10.75 4.41 0.42
C PHE A 71 11.92 5.35 0.72
N THR A 72 12.38 6.10 -0.29
CA THR A 72 13.60 6.91 -0.15
C THR A 72 13.35 8.29 0.50
N VAL A 73 12.10 8.56 0.86
CA VAL A 73 11.70 9.78 1.59
C VAL A 73 11.75 9.52 3.09
N ALA A 74 12.13 10.53 3.87
CA ALA A 74 12.23 10.40 5.34
C ALA A 74 10.88 10.13 6.01
N GLN A 75 9.79 10.66 5.46
CA GLN A 75 8.43 10.50 5.98
C GLN A 75 7.50 10.12 4.83
N PRO A 76 7.31 8.83 4.55
CA PRO A 76 6.41 8.39 3.48
C PRO A 76 4.94 8.65 3.82
N GLY A 77 4.12 8.86 2.78
CA GLY A 77 2.68 9.08 2.96
C GLY A 77 1.97 7.86 3.56
N GLY A 78 0.82 8.09 4.19
CA GLY A 78 0.01 7.02 4.75
C GLY A 78 -1.04 6.46 3.79
N ILE A 79 -1.60 5.31 4.13
CA ILE A 79 -2.74 4.68 3.46
C ILE A 79 -3.86 4.53 4.49
N VAL A 80 -5.05 5.04 4.17
CA VAL A 80 -6.27 4.84 4.94
C VAL A 80 -7.28 4.11 4.08
N ASN A 81 -7.83 2.99 4.56
CA ASN A 81 -8.95 2.31 3.93
C ASN A 81 -10.16 2.24 4.88
N GLU A 82 -11.24 2.89 4.49
CA GLU A 82 -12.56 2.81 5.13
C GLU A 82 -13.59 2.05 4.29
N GLY A 83 -13.23 1.67 3.06
CA GLY A 83 -14.12 1.00 2.12
C GLY A 83 -13.86 -0.49 1.97
N ASN A 84 -14.51 -1.09 0.97
CA ASN A 84 -14.36 -2.51 0.66
C ASN A 84 -13.40 -2.67 -0.52
N LEU A 85 -12.17 -3.11 -0.23
CA LEU A 85 -11.19 -3.47 -1.23
C LEU A 85 -11.21 -4.99 -1.40
N ALA A 86 -11.74 -5.44 -2.53
CA ALA A 86 -11.89 -6.86 -2.83
C ALA A 86 -11.23 -7.22 -4.17
N VAL A 87 -10.49 -8.33 -4.19
CA VAL A 87 -9.93 -8.93 -5.42
C VAL A 87 -10.57 -10.30 -5.69
N GLY A 88 -10.33 -10.83 -6.89
CA GLY A 88 -10.83 -12.14 -7.30
C GLY A 88 -10.22 -13.31 -6.51
N VAL A 89 -10.77 -14.51 -6.73
CA VAL A 89 -10.30 -15.75 -6.07
C VAL A 89 -8.84 -16.04 -6.44
N GLY A 90 -8.02 -16.38 -5.44
CA GLY A 90 -6.60 -16.69 -5.61
C GLY A 90 -5.71 -15.49 -5.92
N GLN A 91 -6.25 -14.27 -5.92
CA GLN A 91 -5.50 -13.03 -6.14
C GLN A 91 -5.05 -12.41 -4.82
N ASN A 92 -4.05 -11.54 -4.89
CA ASN A 92 -3.50 -10.87 -3.73
C ASN A 92 -3.94 -9.41 -3.64
N LEU A 93 -4.08 -8.92 -2.41
CA LEU A 93 -4.34 -7.53 -2.08
C LEU A 93 -3.26 -7.03 -1.13
N SER A 94 -2.54 -5.99 -1.54
CA SER A 94 -1.42 -5.44 -0.76
C SER A 94 -1.56 -3.93 -0.56
N LEU A 95 -1.47 -3.48 0.70
CA LEU A 95 -1.37 -2.08 1.08
C LEU A 95 0.00 -1.86 1.73
N VAL A 96 0.88 -1.10 1.07
CA VAL A 96 2.27 -0.91 1.52
C VAL A 96 2.58 0.59 1.61
N GLY A 97 2.55 1.17 2.79
CA GLY A 97 2.71 2.61 2.98
C GLY A 97 3.63 3.00 4.12
N GLY A 98 3.80 4.31 4.34
CA GLY A 98 4.51 4.84 5.50
C GLY A 98 3.81 4.41 6.79
N ALA A 99 2.56 4.84 6.93
CA ALA A 99 1.60 4.31 7.88
C ALA A 99 0.44 3.67 7.12
N VAL A 100 -0.19 2.63 7.66
CA VAL A 100 -1.38 2.00 7.03
C VAL A 100 -2.46 1.78 8.07
N VAL A 101 -3.65 2.32 7.82
CA VAL A 101 -4.82 2.21 8.67
C VAL A 101 -5.98 1.62 7.87
N ASN A 102 -6.45 0.44 8.25
CA ASN A 102 -7.64 -0.19 7.69
C ASN A 102 -8.76 -0.28 8.71
N THR A 103 -9.86 0.42 8.46
CA THR A 103 -11.14 0.29 9.18
C THR A 103 -12.22 -0.39 8.32
N GLY A 104 -12.02 -0.41 7.00
CA GLY A 104 -12.89 -1.07 6.04
C GLY A 104 -12.67 -2.58 5.90
N GLU A 105 -13.18 -3.16 4.82
CA GLU A 105 -13.03 -4.59 4.51
C GLU A 105 -11.92 -4.83 3.49
N LEU A 106 -11.07 -5.82 3.75
CA LEU A 106 -10.07 -6.34 2.82
C LEU A 106 -10.44 -7.78 2.47
N LYS A 107 -10.67 -8.08 1.19
CA LYS A 107 -11.13 -9.39 0.73
C LYS A 107 -10.29 -9.95 -0.40
N ALA A 108 -9.71 -11.13 -0.18
CA ALA A 108 -8.90 -11.86 -1.16
C ALA A 108 -9.15 -13.38 -1.02
N PRO A 109 -10.29 -13.90 -1.51
CA PRO A 109 -10.72 -15.27 -1.23
C PRO A 109 -9.72 -16.31 -1.76
N GLY A 110 -9.19 -17.19 -0.89
CA GLY A 110 -8.17 -18.18 -1.28
C GLY A 110 -6.83 -17.58 -1.74
N GLY A 111 -6.64 -16.27 -1.55
CA GLY A 111 -5.42 -15.54 -1.89
C GLY A 111 -4.74 -14.95 -0.65
N GLY A 112 -4.02 -13.85 -0.82
CA GLY A 112 -3.28 -13.18 0.24
C GLY A 112 -3.71 -11.73 0.49
N VAL A 113 -3.76 -11.33 1.76
CA VAL A 113 -3.83 -9.92 2.17
C VAL A 113 -2.54 -9.54 2.88
N VAL A 114 -1.90 -8.46 2.42
CA VAL A 114 -0.72 -7.87 3.07
C VAL A 114 -1.01 -6.41 3.41
N VAL A 115 -0.81 -6.06 4.67
CA VAL A 115 -0.80 -4.69 5.17
C VAL A 115 0.58 -4.43 5.77
N SER A 116 1.32 -3.49 5.20
CA SER A 116 2.70 -3.21 5.63
C SER A 116 2.91 -1.72 5.78
N ALA A 117 3.38 -1.33 6.96
CA ALA A 117 3.91 0.00 7.22
C ALA A 117 5.44 -0.06 7.16
N VAL A 118 6.04 0.97 6.56
CA VAL A 118 7.47 1.01 6.26
C VAL A 118 7.99 2.39 6.67
N PRO A 119 9.00 2.48 7.55
CA PRO A 119 9.62 3.76 7.82
C PRO A 119 10.30 4.31 6.57
N GLY A 120 10.48 5.63 6.53
CA GLY A 120 11.26 6.26 5.48
C GLY A 120 12.70 5.78 5.41
N GLU A 121 13.37 6.13 4.32
CA GLU A 121 14.79 5.79 4.05
C GLU A 121 15.08 4.29 3.97
N ASN A 122 14.12 3.52 3.46
CA ASN A 122 14.20 2.06 3.38
C ASN A 122 13.83 1.51 2.00
N TRP A 123 14.26 0.28 1.72
CA TRP A 123 13.77 -0.53 0.62
C TRP A 123 13.07 -1.78 1.15
N VAL A 124 11.84 -2.02 0.69
CA VAL A 124 11.10 -3.28 0.83
C VAL A 124 11.34 -4.19 -0.37
N ARG A 125 11.90 -5.38 -0.14
CA ARG A 125 11.98 -6.42 -1.18
C ARG A 125 10.73 -7.30 -1.22
N LEU A 126 10.24 -7.58 -2.43
CA LEU A 126 9.19 -8.55 -2.68
C LEU A 126 9.83 -9.90 -2.99
N SER A 127 9.51 -10.92 -2.20
CA SER A 127 9.94 -12.29 -2.50
C SER A 127 9.02 -12.95 -3.54
N VAL A 128 9.62 -13.68 -4.48
CA VAL A 128 9.04 -14.32 -5.68
C VAL A 128 8.05 -15.46 -5.30
N PRO A 129 7.06 -15.84 -6.13
CA PRO A 129 5.95 -16.72 -5.72
C PRO A 129 6.39 -18.10 -5.19
N GLY A 130 5.77 -18.51 -4.08
CA GLY A 130 6.02 -19.80 -3.41
C GLY A 130 6.39 -19.66 -1.93
N ASN A 131 6.69 -18.44 -1.47
CA ASN A 131 6.91 -18.12 -0.06
C ASN A 131 6.01 -16.96 0.37
N VAL A 132 5.58 -17.00 1.63
CA VAL A 132 5.07 -15.84 2.36
C VAL A 132 6.06 -14.68 2.15
N LEU A 133 5.52 -13.50 1.87
CA LEU A 133 6.29 -12.29 1.61
C LEU A 133 7.36 -12.10 2.71
N SER A 134 8.63 -12.34 2.40
CA SER A 134 9.73 -11.97 3.29
C SER A 134 10.04 -10.50 3.05
N LEU A 135 9.49 -9.65 3.92
CA LEU A 135 9.78 -8.23 3.98
C LEU A 135 11.20 -8.05 4.54
N GLU A 136 12.19 -7.90 3.67
CA GLU A 136 13.51 -7.44 4.09
C GLU A 136 13.58 -5.93 3.90
N VAL A 137 13.70 -5.22 5.02
CA VAL A 137 13.90 -3.77 5.06
C VAL A 137 15.42 -3.53 5.09
N GLN A 138 15.97 -3.00 4.00
CA GLN A 138 17.40 -2.65 3.91
C GLN A 138 17.58 -1.12 3.80
N PRO A 139 18.61 -0.54 4.44
CA PRO A 139 18.96 0.86 4.22
C PRO A 139 19.34 1.09 2.77
N LEU A 140 19.10 2.31 2.28
CA LEU A 140 19.27 2.65 0.87
C LEU A 140 20.72 2.42 0.39
N GLY A 141 20.90 1.55 -0.61
CA GLY A 141 22.13 1.35 -1.40
C GLY A 141 22.02 1.94 -2.81
N GLY A 142 23.07 1.83 -3.63
CA GLY A 142 23.13 2.41 -4.99
C GLY A 142 22.07 1.87 -5.97
N ASN A 143 21.70 2.71 -6.96
CA ASN A 143 20.54 2.60 -7.86
C ASN A 143 19.19 2.74 -7.13
N GLN A 144 18.70 3.98 -7.06
CA GLN A 144 17.48 4.38 -6.35
C GLN A 144 16.45 4.96 -7.33
N PRO A 145 15.16 4.96 -6.98
CA PRO A 145 14.19 5.76 -7.73
C PRO A 145 14.53 7.25 -7.64
N ASN A 146 14.03 8.01 -8.60
CA ASN A 146 14.19 9.47 -8.59
C ASN A 146 13.64 10.06 -7.28
N GLY A 147 14.33 11.10 -6.80
CA GLY A 147 13.98 11.78 -5.56
C GLY A 147 12.58 12.39 -5.61
N TRP A 148 11.83 12.23 -4.52
CA TRP A 148 10.54 12.90 -4.35
C TRP A 148 10.72 14.23 -3.62
N ASN A 149 10.31 15.33 -4.25
CA ASN A 149 10.46 16.70 -3.74
C ASN A 149 9.12 17.45 -3.54
N LEU A 150 7.98 16.78 -3.71
CA LEU A 150 6.67 17.35 -3.43
C LEU A 150 6.33 17.16 -1.94
N PRO A 151 5.54 18.06 -1.34
CA PRO A 151 5.14 17.90 0.05
C PRO A 151 4.34 16.60 0.24
N ILE A 152 4.65 15.88 1.32
CA ILE A 152 3.88 14.74 1.78
C ILE A 152 3.11 15.22 3.01
N THR A 153 1.78 15.15 2.94
CA THR A 153 0.90 15.54 4.03
C THR A 153 0.92 14.45 5.11
N ALA A 154 1.04 14.84 6.37
CA ALA A 154 0.96 13.90 7.48
C ALA A 154 -0.42 13.22 7.52
N LEU A 155 -0.46 11.99 8.05
CA LEU A 155 -1.71 11.21 8.07
C LEU A 155 -2.90 11.93 8.74
N PRO A 156 -2.73 12.64 9.88
CA PRO A 156 -3.84 13.39 10.49
C PRO A 156 -4.43 14.47 9.57
N ASP A 157 -3.58 15.18 8.83
CA ASP A 157 -4.00 16.23 7.90
C ASP A 157 -4.71 15.64 6.68
N LEU A 158 -4.25 14.48 6.19
CA LEU A 158 -4.85 13.74 5.08
C LEU A 158 -6.28 13.25 5.39
N LEU A 159 -6.57 13.02 6.67
CA LEU A 159 -7.89 12.59 7.18
C LEU A 159 -8.90 13.75 7.28
N THR A 160 -8.48 15.02 7.15
CA THR A 160 -9.40 16.16 7.20
C THR A 160 -10.32 16.27 5.97
N VAL A 161 -10.07 15.47 4.92
CA VAL A 161 -10.70 15.60 3.59
C VAL A 161 -11.86 14.61 3.37
N GLY A 162 -12.54 14.16 4.43
CA GLY A 162 -13.82 13.45 4.33
C GLY A 162 -13.81 11.97 4.69
N THR A 163 -13.04 11.60 5.72
CA THR A 163 -13.17 10.27 6.38
C THR A 163 -14.26 10.29 7.45
N SER A 164 -14.99 9.18 7.60
CA SER A 164 -16.14 9.11 8.52
C SER A 164 -15.88 8.26 9.76
N GLY A 165 -14.92 7.35 9.71
CA GLY A 165 -14.55 6.44 10.81
C GLY A 165 -13.15 6.62 11.37
N VAL A 166 -12.36 7.54 10.77
CA VAL A 166 -10.99 7.85 11.17
C VAL A 166 -10.83 9.37 11.28
N GLN A 167 -10.28 9.87 12.39
CA GLN A 167 -10.07 11.31 12.61
C GLN A 167 -8.61 11.60 12.95
N GLY A 168 -8.02 12.59 12.31
CA GLY A 168 -6.70 13.11 12.70
C GLY A 168 -6.81 14.03 13.91
N ASN A 169 -5.92 13.86 14.89
CA ASN A 169 -5.82 14.75 16.04
C ASN A 169 -4.67 15.75 15.84
N PRO A 170 -4.77 16.97 16.42
CA PRO A 170 -3.70 17.98 16.35
C PRO A 170 -2.37 17.56 16.99
N ASP A 171 -2.37 16.51 17.82
CA ASP A 171 -1.19 15.97 18.47
C ASP A 171 -0.40 14.97 17.61
N GLY A 172 -0.78 14.80 16.34
CA GLY A 172 -0.12 13.88 15.40
C GLY A 172 -0.69 12.46 15.41
N THR A 173 -1.59 12.15 16.34
CA THR A 173 -2.24 10.84 16.41
C THR A 173 -3.46 10.77 15.51
N VAL A 174 -3.94 9.55 15.31
CA VAL A 174 -5.18 9.24 14.59
C VAL A 174 -6.13 8.55 15.56
N GLN A 175 -7.41 8.90 15.54
CA GLN A 175 -8.47 8.14 16.18
C GLN A 175 -9.07 7.14 15.18
N VAL A 176 -9.05 5.86 15.54
CA VAL A 176 -9.57 4.74 14.77
C VAL A 176 -10.55 3.97 15.65
N ALA A 177 -11.83 3.93 15.27
CA ALA A 177 -12.87 3.23 16.05
C ALA A 177 -12.91 3.61 17.55
N GLY A 178 -12.61 4.88 17.87
CA GLY A 178 -12.56 5.40 19.25
C GLY A 178 -11.25 5.16 20.00
N VAL A 179 -10.26 4.51 19.38
CA VAL A 179 -8.91 4.31 19.94
C VAL A 179 -7.93 5.28 19.29
N GLN A 180 -7.15 5.97 20.11
CA GLN A 180 -6.09 6.86 19.66
C GLN A 180 -4.82 6.05 19.36
N VAL A 181 -4.26 6.23 18.17
CA VAL A 181 -3.13 5.45 17.65
C VAL A 181 -2.10 6.38 17.00
N PRO A 182 -0.80 6.03 17.00
CA PRO A 182 0.21 6.84 16.32
C PRO A 182 -0.10 7.01 14.83
N GLY A 183 0.12 8.22 14.32
CA GLY A 183 0.02 8.54 12.89
C GLY A 183 1.36 8.43 12.15
N ASP A 184 2.41 7.97 12.84
CA ASP A 184 3.79 7.97 12.39
C ASP A 184 4.09 6.82 11.42
N ALA A 185 5.08 7.01 10.56
CA ALA A 185 5.58 5.96 9.67
C ALA A 185 6.08 4.75 10.48
N GLY A 186 5.90 3.54 9.92
CA GLY A 186 6.10 2.27 10.62
C GLY A 186 4.83 1.72 11.28
N THR A 187 3.77 2.53 11.41
CA THR A 187 2.52 2.09 12.07
C THR A 187 1.55 1.40 11.11
N ALA A 188 1.21 0.13 11.37
CA ALA A 188 0.18 -0.63 10.65
C ALA A 188 -0.98 -1.03 11.57
N ILE A 189 -2.20 -0.71 11.18
CA ILE A 189 -3.41 -0.91 11.98
C ILE A 189 -4.50 -1.51 11.10
N VAL A 190 -5.08 -2.61 11.57
CA VAL A 190 -6.21 -3.28 10.92
C VAL A 190 -7.27 -3.52 11.98
N SER A 191 -8.38 -2.79 11.88
CA SER A 191 -9.53 -2.86 12.79
C SER A 191 -10.81 -3.34 12.11
N GLY A 192 -10.86 -3.31 10.78
CA GLY A 192 -11.96 -3.85 9.98
C GLY A 192 -11.81 -5.34 9.65
N LYS A 193 -12.70 -5.85 8.79
CA LYS A 193 -12.74 -7.27 8.41
C LYS A 193 -11.64 -7.60 7.39
N VAL A 194 -10.90 -8.68 7.63
CA VAL A 194 -9.99 -9.29 6.66
C VAL A 194 -10.49 -10.68 6.32
N ASP A 195 -10.82 -10.92 5.05
CA ASP A 195 -11.41 -12.15 4.57
C ASP A 195 -10.58 -12.77 3.45
N VAL A 196 -9.85 -13.83 3.80
CA VAL A 196 -9.07 -14.65 2.87
C VAL A 196 -9.62 -16.07 2.74
N SER A 197 -10.88 -16.27 3.16
CA SER A 197 -11.51 -17.58 3.13
C SER A 197 -11.62 -18.12 1.69
N GLY A 198 -11.44 -19.43 1.53
CA GLY A 198 -11.47 -20.12 0.25
C GLY A 198 -11.34 -21.63 0.45
N GLU A 199 -11.45 -22.42 -0.61
CA GLU A 199 -11.41 -23.90 -0.54
C GLU A 199 -10.13 -24.42 0.13
N THR A 200 -9.00 -23.75 -0.09
CA THR A 200 -7.67 -24.09 0.49
C THR A 200 -7.26 -23.16 1.63
N GLY A 201 -8.10 -22.20 2.01
CA GLY A 201 -7.70 -21.06 2.84
C GLY A 201 -6.79 -20.07 2.11
N GLY A 202 -6.42 -18.99 2.79
CA GLY A 202 -5.55 -17.91 2.29
C GLY A 202 -4.62 -17.38 3.37
N THR A 203 -3.84 -16.34 3.06
CA THR A 203 -2.82 -15.79 3.97
C THR A 203 -3.11 -14.34 4.36
N VAL A 204 -2.82 -13.99 5.61
CA VAL A 204 -2.88 -12.61 6.10
C VAL A 204 -1.55 -12.25 6.74
N GLY A 205 -0.97 -11.13 6.32
CA GLY A 205 0.21 -10.53 6.94
C GLY A 205 -0.04 -9.07 7.29
N VAL A 206 0.22 -8.70 8.55
CA VAL A 206 0.19 -7.30 9.01
C VAL A 206 1.55 -7.01 9.63
N PHE A 207 2.27 -6.03 9.07
CA PHE A 207 3.65 -5.71 9.42
C PHE A 207 3.79 -4.23 9.71
N GLY A 208 4.41 -3.90 10.83
CA GLY A 208 4.88 -2.56 11.18
C GLY A 208 6.30 -2.65 11.75
N ASP A 209 6.90 -1.50 12.02
CA ASP A 209 8.23 -1.35 12.66
C ASP A 209 8.05 -0.91 14.12
#